data_AF-A0A529ZSS8-F1
#
_entry.id   AF-A0A529ZSS8-F1
#
_cell.length_a   1.000
_cell.length_b   1.000
_cell.length_c   1.000
_cell.angle_alpha   90.00
_cell.angle_beta   90.00
_cell.angle_gamma   90.00
#
_symmetry.space_group_name_H-M   'P 1'
#
loop_
_entity.id
_entity.type
_entity.pdbx_description
1 polymer ?
#
loop_
_entity_poly.entity_id
_entity_poly.type
_entity_poly.pdbx_seq_one_letter_code
_entity_poly.pdbx_strand_id
1 'polypeptide(L)'
;VARFDADGSMTWLPLVHGQGKLTAENGFADQAEVLLKTRLAADAVGATPMDRPEDIETNPVTGRVYAVMTKNKKRDESKVNPANTRPENLWGHIVELIPPGGRGIEADHTVDKYAWDLFVLCGNPKDAKVGATFHPDTSDNGWFVCPDNITFDPAGRLWVATDGANDFDLPDGIYGVDTEGAARGLPKLLFTCPHGAEATGPCFTPDGTTLFLSVQHPSEDAETLDKAQSLWPDFKEGQPPRPSVVAIRRKDGQPVG
;
A
#
# COMPACT_ATOMS: atom_id res chain seq x y z
N VAL A 1 -4.57 4.22 -17.47
CA VAL A 1 -5.06 3.24 -16.45
C VAL A 1 -4.41 1.88 -16.70
N ALA A 2 -4.27 1.02 -15.70
CA ALA A 2 -3.53 -0.24 -15.86
C ALA A 2 -4.46 -1.42 -16.23
N ARG A 3 -3.95 -2.33 -17.07
CA ARG A 3 -4.45 -3.70 -17.23
C ARG A 3 -3.33 -4.68 -16.88
N PHE A 4 -3.63 -5.61 -15.99
CA PHE A 4 -2.74 -6.67 -15.54
C PHE A 4 -3.11 -7.99 -16.22
N ASP A 5 -2.19 -8.55 -17.00
CA ASP A 5 -2.36 -9.79 -17.74
C ASP A 5 -1.71 -10.97 -17.00
N ALA A 6 -2.26 -12.18 -17.19
CA ALA A 6 -1.85 -13.39 -16.44
C ALA A 6 -0.43 -13.88 -16.74
N ASP A 7 0.20 -13.38 -17.80
CA ASP A 7 1.56 -13.70 -18.21
C ASP A 7 2.62 -12.82 -17.51
N GLY A 8 2.20 -11.98 -16.55
CA GLY A 8 3.09 -11.05 -15.85
C GLY A 8 3.34 -9.75 -16.64
N SER A 9 2.64 -9.50 -17.74
CA SER A 9 2.68 -8.22 -18.43
C SER A 9 1.59 -7.26 -17.93
N MET A 10 1.93 -5.98 -17.86
CA MET A 10 1.02 -4.89 -17.53
C MET A 10 1.04 -3.87 -18.66
N THR A 11 -0.14 -3.39 -19.07
CA THR A 11 -0.27 -2.37 -20.11
C THR A 11 -0.99 -1.14 -19.56
N TRP A 12 -0.41 0.04 -19.76
CA TRP A 12 -1.08 1.32 -19.60
C TRP A 12 -2.02 1.56 -20.78
N LEU A 13 -3.31 1.64 -20.49
CA LEU A 13 -4.36 1.96 -21.45
C LEU A 13 -4.63 3.47 -21.43
N PRO A 14 -4.60 4.14 -22.59
CA PRO A 14 -4.83 5.58 -22.68
C PRO A 14 -6.30 5.92 -22.43
N LEU A 15 -6.54 7.03 -21.73
CA LEU A 15 -7.86 7.62 -21.54
C LEU A 15 -7.99 8.89 -22.38
N VAL A 16 -8.09 8.72 -23.69
CA VAL A 16 -8.10 9.82 -24.66
C VAL A 16 -9.41 9.82 -25.44
N HIS A 17 -10.12 10.95 -25.41
CA HIS A 17 -11.34 11.15 -26.18
C HIS A 17 -11.08 11.01 -27.69
N GLY A 18 -12.02 10.41 -28.40
CA GLY A 18 -11.91 10.07 -29.82
C GLY A 18 -11.18 8.74 -30.09
N GLN A 19 -10.68 8.05 -29.06
CA GLN A 19 -10.02 6.75 -29.20
C GLN A 19 -10.89 5.61 -28.68
N GLY A 20 -11.00 4.53 -29.47
CA GLY A 20 -11.71 3.32 -29.06
C GLY A 20 -13.17 3.61 -28.66
N LYS A 21 -13.51 3.27 -27.40
CA LYS A 21 -14.86 3.51 -26.85
C LYS A 21 -15.03 4.88 -26.20
N LEU A 22 -14.01 5.72 -26.16
CA LEU A 22 -14.05 7.02 -25.49
C LEU A 22 -14.53 8.10 -26.46
N THR A 23 -15.78 8.02 -26.90
CA THR A 23 -16.35 8.94 -27.90
C THR A 23 -17.68 9.52 -27.45
N ALA A 24 -18.15 10.56 -28.13
CA ALA A 24 -19.44 11.21 -27.85
C ALA A 24 -20.61 10.22 -27.94
N GLU A 25 -20.58 9.30 -28.91
CA GLU A 25 -21.60 8.26 -29.09
C GLU A 25 -21.66 7.29 -27.89
N ASN A 26 -20.54 7.12 -27.19
CA ASN A 26 -20.42 6.28 -26.00
C ASN A 26 -20.54 7.08 -24.69
N GLY A 27 -21.04 8.32 -24.76
CA GLY A 27 -21.31 9.15 -23.58
C GLY A 27 -20.09 9.89 -23.02
N PHE A 28 -19.07 10.13 -23.85
CA PHE A 28 -17.93 11.00 -23.55
C PHE A 28 -17.87 12.13 -24.58
N ALA A 29 -18.52 13.26 -24.32
CA ALA A 29 -18.66 14.35 -25.30
C ALA A 29 -17.32 14.96 -25.73
N ASP A 30 -16.33 14.97 -24.83
CA ASP A 30 -14.98 15.49 -25.03
C ASP A 30 -14.01 14.89 -23.99
N GLN A 31 -12.76 15.37 -23.99
CA GLN A 31 -11.74 14.94 -23.02
C GLN A 31 -12.10 15.34 -21.58
N ALA A 32 -12.85 16.42 -21.36
CA ALA A 32 -13.25 16.82 -20.02
C ALA A 32 -14.23 15.82 -19.43
N GLU A 33 -15.17 15.31 -20.23
CA GLU A 33 -16.04 14.21 -19.79
C GLU A 33 -15.27 12.93 -19.50
N VAL A 34 -14.23 12.58 -20.27
CA VAL A 34 -13.36 11.42 -19.96
C VAL A 34 -12.73 11.57 -18.58
N LEU A 35 -12.25 12.76 -18.22
CA LEU A 35 -11.64 13.02 -16.90
C LEU A 35 -12.68 13.03 -15.77
N LEU A 36 -13.84 13.67 -15.98
CA LEU A 36 -14.93 13.67 -14.99
C LEU A 36 -15.50 12.25 -14.76
N LYS A 37 -15.58 11.45 -15.81
CA LYS A 37 -16.10 10.08 -15.80
C LYS A 37 -14.97 9.04 -15.84
N THR A 38 -13.79 9.35 -15.27
CA THR A 38 -12.57 8.52 -15.38
C THR A 38 -12.81 7.04 -15.06
N ARG A 39 -13.63 6.74 -14.04
CA ARG A 39 -13.98 5.35 -13.69
C ARG A 39 -14.73 4.64 -14.83
N LEU A 40 -15.75 5.26 -15.39
CA LEU A 40 -16.52 4.72 -16.52
C LEU A 40 -15.64 4.61 -17.78
N ALA A 41 -14.75 5.58 -18.01
CA ALA A 41 -13.79 5.53 -19.10
C ALA A 41 -12.81 4.36 -18.95
N ALA A 42 -12.29 4.12 -17.72
CA ALA A 42 -11.40 3.01 -17.41
C ALA A 42 -12.08 1.65 -17.64
N ASP A 43 -13.34 1.50 -17.20
CA ASP A 43 -14.13 0.31 -17.46
C ASP A 43 -14.35 0.09 -18.96
N ALA A 44 -14.63 1.17 -19.72
CA ALA A 44 -14.87 1.10 -21.16
C ALA A 44 -13.64 0.59 -21.93
N VAL A 45 -12.43 1.00 -21.53
CA VAL A 45 -11.16 0.57 -22.15
C VAL A 45 -10.64 -0.77 -21.62
N GLY A 46 -11.23 -1.31 -20.55
CA GLY A 46 -10.88 -2.63 -20.01
C GLY A 46 -9.73 -2.61 -19.01
N ALA A 47 -9.66 -1.58 -18.14
CA ALA A 47 -8.77 -1.59 -16.98
C ALA A 47 -9.10 -2.77 -16.04
N THR A 48 -8.11 -3.26 -15.30
CA THR A 48 -8.31 -4.36 -14.34
C THR A 48 -8.92 -3.83 -13.04
N PRO A 49 -10.05 -4.37 -12.54
CA PRO A 49 -10.61 -3.99 -11.25
C PRO A 49 -9.77 -4.54 -10.07
N MET A 50 -9.23 -3.64 -9.24
CA MET A 50 -8.27 -3.94 -8.18
C MET A 50 -8.86 -3.93 -6.76
N ASP A 51 -8.18 -4.60 -5.82
CA ASP A 51 -8.55 -4.71 -4.40
C ASP A 51 -8.17 -3.44 -3.63
N ARG A 52 -8.96 -2.38 -3.82
CA ARG A 52 -8.86 -1.12 -3.08
C ARG A 52 -7.42 -0.57 -3.12
N PRO A 53 -6.94 -0.11 -4.30
CA PRO A 53 -5.67 0.59 -4.39
C PRO A 53 -5.63 1.79 -3.44
N GLU A 54 -4.61 1.86 -2.60
CA GLU A 54 -4.32 3.01 -1.73
C GLU A 54 -3.06 3.70 -2.26
N ASP A 55 -1.93 3.58 -1.56
CA ASP A 55 -0.71 4.30 -1.89
C ASP A 55 0.14 3.61 -2.97
N ILE A 56 0.91 4.43 -3.69
CA ILE A 56 1.76 4.01 -4.81
C ILE A 56 3.07 4.79 -4.76
N GLU A 57 4.19 4.08 -4.66
CA GLU A 57 5.51 4.68 -4.54
C GLU A 57 6.53 4.07 -5.49
N THR A 58 7.51 4.87 -5.92
CA THR A 58 8.61 4.40 -6.77
C THR A 58 9.87 4.22 -5.93
N ASN A 59 10.45 3.02 -5.98
CA ASN A 59 11.67 2.72 -5.26
C ASN A 59 12.84 3.55 -5.85
N PRO A 60 13.50 4.41 -5.05
CA PRO A 60 14.51 5.36 -5.54
C PRO A 60 15.81 4.66 -5.99
N VAL A 61 16.04 3.42 -5.56
CA VAL A 61 17.22 2.63 -5.92
C VAL A 61 16.96 1.80 -7.16
N THR A 62 15.78 1.19 -7.27
CA THR A 62 15.49 0.21 -8.33
C THR A 62 14.67 0.76 -9.50
N GLY A 63 13.93 1.85 -9.31
CA GLY A 63 12.97 2.37 -10.29
C GLY A 63 11.68 1.53 -10.40
N ARG A 64 11.54 0.46 -9.60
CA ARG A 64 10.31 -0.32 -9.54
C ARG A 64 9.23 0.45 -8.79
N VAL A 65 7.97 0.27 -9.20
CA VAL A 65 6.81 0.91 -8.57
C VAL A 65 6.08 -0.11 -7.71
N TYR A 66 5.66 0.26 -6.52
CA TYR A 66 4.90 -0.60 -5.62
C TYR A 66 3.54 0.05 -5.40
N ALA A 67 2.47 -0.73 -5.54
CA ALA A 67 1.10 -0.28 -5.33
C ALA A 67 0.42 -1.15 -4.28
N VAL A 68 -0.19 -0.51 -3.30
CA VAL A 68 -0.82 -1.18 -2.17
C VAL A 68 -2.28 -1.51 -2.48
N MET A 69 -2.67 -2.75 -2.22
CA MET A 69 -4.05 -3.23 -2.30
C MET A 69 -4.49 -3.64 -0.89
N THR A 70 -5.08 -2.71 -0.15
CA THR A 70 -5.27 -2.84 1.31
C THR A 70 -6.19 -3.98 1.73
N LYS A 71 -7.38 -4.12 1.12
CA LYS A 71 -8.30 -5.26 1.27
C LYS A 71 -9.52 -5.11 0.38
N ASN A 72 -10.19 -6.23 0.11
CA ASN A 72 -11.50 -6.26 -0.53
C ASN A 72 -12.33 -7.44 -0.05
N LYS A 73 -12.98 -7.27 1.12
CA LYS A 73 -13.94 -8.25 1.67
C LYS A 73 -15.14 -8.56 0.77
N LYS A 74 -15.36 -7.79 -0.30
CA LYS A 74 -16.44 -7.96 -1.27
C LYS A 74 -15.96 -8.58 -2.58
N ARG A 75 -14.70 -9.02 -2.67
CA ARG A 75 -14.17 -9.70 -3.86
C ARG A 75 -14.89 -11.04 -4.02
N ASP A 76 -15.82 -11.06 -4.96
CA ASP A 76 -16.53 -12.28 -5.37
C ASP A 76 -15.56 -13.25 -6.05
N GLU A 77 -15.74 -14.56 -5.81
CA GLU A 77 -14.91 -15.63 -6.38
C GLU A 77 -14.88 -15.58 -7.92
N SER A 78 -15.99 -15.23 -8.57
CA SER A 78 -16.04 -15.06 -10.03
C SER A 78 -15.32 -13.82 -10.55
N LYS A 79 -14.92 -12.91 -9.66
CA LYS A 79 -14.24 -11.64 -9.97
C LYS A 79 -12.76 -11.61 -9.55
N VAL A 80 -12.24 -12.75 -9.11
CA VAL A 80 -10.80 -12.98 -8.96
C VAL A 80 -10.14 -12.79 -10.32
N ASN A 81 -8.93 -12.22 -10.32
CA ASN A 81 -8.13 -12.01 -11.51
C ASN A 81 -6.65 -12.19 -11.18
N PRO A 82 -5.72 -12.18 -12.16
CA PRO A 82 -4.31 -12.47 -11.89
C PRO A 82 -3.70 -11.61 -10.79
N ALA A 83 -4.05 -10.32 -10.72
CA ALA A 83 -3.52 -9.40 -9.72
C ALA A 83 -4.34 -9.38 -8.41
N ASN A 84 -5.48 -10.07 -8.35
CA ASN A 84 -6.36 -10.11 -7.18
C ASN A 84 -6.80 -11.57 -6.97
N THR A 85 -5.91 -12.37 -6.38
CA THR A 85 -5.96 -13.84 -6.41
C THR A 85 -6.85 -14.48 -5.34
N ARG A 86 -7.33 -13.70 -4.36
CA ARG A 86 -8.10 -14.21 -3.22
C ARG A 86 -9.55 -13.66 -3.24
N PRO A 87 -10.58 -14.52 -3.20
CA PRO A 87 -11.93 -14.07 -2.86
C PRO A 87 -11.96 -13.58 -1.42
N GLU A 88 -12.90 -12.68 -1.11
CA GLU A 88 -13.07 -12.09 0.22
C GLU A 88 -11.73 -11.66 0.84
N ASN A 89 -10.86 -11.01 0.07
CA ASN A 89 -9.52 -10.67 0.51
C ASN A 89 -9.57 -9.72 1.72
N LEU A 90 -9.40 -10.25 2.94
CA LEU A 90 -9.45 -9.46 4.17
C LEU A 90 -8.08 -8.83 4.53
N TRP A 91 -6.99 -9.35 3.95
CA TRP A 91 -5.64 -9.11 4.45
C TRP A 91 -4.81 -8.16 3.59
N GLY A 92 -5.15 -8.01 2.32
CA GLY A 92 -4.40 -7.14 1.39
C GLY A 92 -3.13 -7.74 0.80
N HIS A 93 -2.55 -7.01 -0.14
CA HIS A 93 -1.31 -7.38 -0.83
C HIS A 93 -0.63 -6.15 -1.44
N ILE A 94 0.61 -6.32 -1.89
CA ILE A 94 1.38 -5.29 -2.57
C ILE A 94 1.76 -5.79 -3.96
N VAL A 95 1.47 -5.00 -4.98
CA VAL A 95 1.82 -5.28 -6.38
C VAL A 95 3.12 -4.54 -6.71
N GLU A 96 4.06 -5.21 -7.37
CA GLU A 96 5.29 -4.62 -7.91
C GLU A 96 5.16 -4.46 -9.44
N LEU A 97 5.42 -3.25 -9.93
CA LEU A 97 5.48 -2.92 -11.35
C LEU A 97 6.94 -2.68 -11.74
N ILE A 98 7.33 -3.29 -12.85
CA ILE A 98 8.72 -3.35 -13.31
C ILE A 98 8.76 -2.68 -14.70
N PRO A 99 9.08 -1.37 -14.78
CA PRO A 99 9.34 -0.72 -16.05
C PRO A 99 10.56 -1.35 -16.74
N PRO A 100 10.64 -1.31 -18.08
CA PRO A 100 11.84 -1.71 -18.81
C PRO A 100 12.94 -0.64 -18.68
N GLY A 101 14.01 -0.75 -19.47
CA GLY A 101 15.03 0.31 -19.59
C GLY A 101 16.23 0.14 -18.66
N GLY A 102 16.06 -0.47 -17.47
CA GLY A 102 17.17 -0.71 -16.55
C GLY A 102 16.74 -0.57 -15.09
N ARG A 103 17.67 -0.08 -14.25
CA ARG A 103 17.48 0.09 -12.81
C ARG A 103 17.64 1.55 -12.42
N GLY A 104 16.91 1.99 -11.40
CA GLY A 104 17.01 3.35 -10.86
C GLY A 104 16.65 4.37 -11.93
N ILE A 105 17.55 5.31 -12.20
CA ILE A 105 17.33 6.35 -13.22
C ILE A 105 17.21 5.82 -14.65
N GLU A 106 17.66 4.59 -14.92
CA GLU A 106 17.56 3.96 -16.24
C GLU A 106 16.19 3.30 -16.47
N ALA A 107 15.37 3.15 -15.43
CA ALA A 107 14.00 2.66 -15.56
C ALA A 107 13.19 3.59 -16.48
N ASP A 108 12.70 3.04 -17.60
CA ASP A 108 11.93 3.78 -18.58
C ASP A 108 10.45 3.79 -18.18
N HIS A 109 10.06 4.85 -17.49
CA HIS A 109 8.68 5.04 -17.08
C HIS A 109 7.77 5.59 -18.19
N THR A 110 8.31 5.90 -19.37
CA THR A 110 7.57 6.55 -20.47
C THR A 110 6.81 5.56 -21.35
N VAL A 111 7.11 4.26 -21.22
CA VAL A 111 6.48 3.22 -22.04
C VAL A 111 5.13 2.79 -21.50
N ASP A 112 4.29 2.26 -22.40
CA ASP A 112 2.98 1.74 -22.04
C ASP A 112 3.02 0.30 -21.50
N LYS A 113 4.18 -0.38 -21.49
CA LYS A 113 4.27 -1.81 -21.12
C LYS A 113 5.31 -2.05 -20.04
N TYR A 114 4.85 -2.66 -18.95
CA TYR A 114 5.65 -3.04 -17.78
C TYR A 114 5.56 -4.57 -17.63
N ALA A 115 6.53 -5.16 -16.93
CA ALA A 115 6.27 -6.42 -16.24
C ALA A 115 5.66 -6.14 -14.85
N TRP A 116 5.02 -7.12 -14.23
CA TRP A 116 4.50 -6.98 -12.88
C TRP A 116 4.52 -8.32 -12.12
N ASP A 117 4.49 -8.25 -10.80
CA ASP A 117 4.37 -9.41 -9.90
C ASP A 117 3.64 -9.02 -8.60
N LEU A 118 3.21 -10.02 -7.83
CA LEU A 118 2.75 -9.83 -6.45
C LEU A 118 3.97 -9.83 -5.53
N PHE A 119 4.31 -8.68 -4.97
CA PHE A 119 5.46 -8.56 -4.06
C PHE A 119 5.25 -9.37 -2.79
N VAL A 120 4.12 -9.15 -2.10
CA VAL A 120 3.69 -9.92 -0.94
C VAL A 120 2.17 -10.02 -0.90
N LEU A 121 1.64 -11.22 -0.65
CA LEU A 121 0.29 -11.45 -0.15
C LEU A 121 0.35 -11.38 1.38
N CYS A 122 -0.40 -10.46 1.98
CA CYS A 122 -0.36 -10.20 3.41
C CYS A 122 -1.26 -11.18 4.19
N GLY A 123 -1.10 -11.22 5.51
CA GLY A 123 -1.82 -12.14 6.41
C GLY A 123 -0.93 -13.07 7.22
N ASN A 124 -1.56 -13.83 8.12
CA ASN A 124 -0.85 -14.72 9.04
C ASN A 124 -0.17 -15.87 8.27
N PRO A 125 1.18 -15.94 8.23
CA PRO A 125 1.90 -16.98 7.48
C PRO A 125 1.75 -18.38 8.10
N LYS A 126 1.31 -18.51 9.36
CA LYS A 126 1.05 -19.81 10.00
C LYS A 126 -0.29 -20.42 9.60
N ASP A 127 -1.21 -19.64 9.07
CA ASP A 127 -2.47 -20.16 8.53
C ASP A 127 -2.32 -20.40 7.03
N ALA A 128 -2.12 -21.66 6.65
CA ALA A 128 -1.97 -22.07 5.26
C ALA A 128 -3.18 -21.68 4.38
N LYS A 129 -4.37 -21.45 4.96
CA LYS A 129 -5.56 -21.02 4.21
C LYS A 129 -5.48 -19.57 3.77
N VAL A 130 -4.71 -18.74 4.47
CA VAL A 130 -4.51 -17.32 4.14
C VAL A 130 -3.63 -17.16 2.90
N GLY A 131 -2.70 -18.10 2.69
CA GLY A 131 -1.79 -18.09 1.55
C GLY A 131 -0.85 -16.87 1.54
N ALA A 132 -0.44 -16.38 2.72
CA ALA A 132 0.50 -15.27 2.80
C ALA A 132 1.87 -15.66 2.21
N THR A 133 2.55 -14.71 1.55
CA THR A 133 3.79 -14.97 0.81
C THR A 133 4.98 -14.15 1.32
N PHE A 134 4.98 -13.82 2.62
CA PHE A 134 6.14 -13.23 3.27
C PHE A 134 7.36 -14.16 3.21
N HIS A 135 8.55 -13.60 3.44
CA HIS A 135 9.79 -14.37 3.53
C HIS A 135 9.70 -15.48 4.60
N PRO A 136 10.30 -16.67 4.40
CA PRO A 136 10.22 -17.79 5.35
C PRO A 136 10.68 -17.47 6.77
N ASP A 137 11.64 -16.55 6.92
CA ASP A 137 12.16 -16.11 8.24
C ASP A 137 11.26 -15.07 8.95
N THR A 138 10.05 -14.81 8.44
CA THR A 138 9.11 -13.88 9.07
C THR A 138 8.74 -14.39 10.46
N SER A 139 8.96 -13.54 11.47
CA SER A 139 8.68 -13.89 12.86
C SER A 139 7.19 -13.85 13.17
N ASP A 140 6.81 -14.43 14.31
CA ASP A 140 5.43 -14.47 14.82
C ASP A 140 4.77 -13.08 14.94
N ASN A 141 5.57 -12.03 15.14
CA ASN A 141 5.13 -10.64 15.28
C ASN A 141 5.66 -9.74 14.14
N GLY A 142 6.21 -10.32 13.08
CA GLY A 142 6.84 -9.59 11.98
C GLY A 142 5.91 -9.34 10.79
N TRP A 143 4.88 -10.16 10.61
CA TRP A 143 3.93 -10.05 9.51
C TRP A 143 2.87 -8.97 9.76
N PHE A 144 2.18 -8.57 8.69
CA PHE A 144 1.13 -7.56 8.73
C PHE A 144 -0.05 -7.91 7.82
N VAL A 145 -1.13 -7.14 7.97
CA VAL A 145 -2.36 -7.14 7.17
C VAL A 145 -2.75 -5.70 6.86
N CYS A 146 -3.66 -5.52 5.91
CA CYS A 146 -4.24 -4.24 5.54
C CYS A 146 -3.18 -3.14 5.30
N PRO A 147 -2.14 -3.40 4.47
CA PRO A 147 -1.20 -2.34 4.11
C PRO A 147 -1.97 -1.18 3.49
N ASP A 148 -1.58 0.06 3.76
CA ASP A 148 -2.25 1.26 3.23
C ASP A 148 -1.24 2.22 2.58
N ASN A 149 -0.48 2.94 3.40
CA ASN A 149 0.57 3.84 2.91
C ASN A 149 1.92 3.16 2.84
N ILE A 150 2.75 3.61 1.91
CA ILE A 150 4.13 3.14 1.77
C ILE A 150 5.10 4.29 1.58
N THR A 151 6.37 4.05 1.88
CA THR A 151 7.45 4.93 1.47
C THR A 151 8.74 4.12 1.31
N PHE A 152 9.77 4.72 0.74
CA PHE A 152 11.10 4.12 0.65
C PHE A 152 12.09 4.91 1.49
N ASP A 153 12.96 4.20 2.18
CA ASP A 153 14.16 4.85 2.71
C ASP A 153 15.21 5.04 1.60
N PRO A 154 16.29 5.83 1.86
CA PRO A 154 17.33 6.06 0.86
C PRO A 154 18.09 4.81 0.40
N ALA A 155 18.01 3.70 1.16
CA ALA A 155 18.60 2.41 0.80
C ALA A 155 17.67 1.55 -0.05
N GLY A 156 16.45 2.01 -0.32
CA GLY A 156 15.47 1.32 -1.16
C GLY A 156 14.66 0.26 -0.42
N ARG A 157 14.67 0.22 0.93
CA ARG A 157 13.78 -0.64 1.70
C ARG A 157 12.38 -0.04 1.73
N LEU A 158 11.37 -0.89 1.59
CA LEU A 158 9.96 -0.50 1.63
C LEU A 158 9.52 -0.37 3.08
N TRP A 159 8.84 0.72 3.41
CA TRP A 159 8.25 0.94 4.71
C TRP A 159 6.73 1.02 4.56
N VAL A 160 6.02 0.12 5.23
CA VAL A 160 4.58 -0.09 5.08
C VAL A 160 3.87 0.38 6.33
N ALA A 161 2.90 1.27 6.17
CA ALA A 161 1.91 1.62 7.17
C ALA A 161 0.64 0.79 6.98
N THR A 162 -0.02 0.41 8.07
CA THR A 162 -1.25 -0.39 8.03
C THR A 162 -2.45 0.41 8.51
N ASP A 163 -3.61 0.15 7.89
CA ASP A 163 -4.95 0.61 8.29
C ASP A 163 -5.90 -0.59 8.34
N GLY A 164 -6.30 -0.98 9.54
CA GLY A 164 -7.28 -2.03 9.79
C GLY A 164 -6.65 -3.35 10.21
N ALA A 165 -5.41 -3.35 10.69
CA ALA A 165 -4.85 -4.49 11.42
C ALA A 165 -5.57 -4.73 12.75
N ASN A 166 -6.17 -3.69 13.32
CA ASN A 166 -6.98 -3.77 14.55
C ASN A 166 -8.15 -4.77 14.42
N ASP A 167 -8.66 -5.02 13.20
CA ASP A 167 -9.69 -6.05 12.91
C ASP A 167 -9.20 -7.50 13.20
N PHE A 168 -7.90 -7.70 13.41
CA PHE A 168 -7.24 -9.00 13.56
C PHE A 168 -6.46 -9.14 14.87
N ASP A 169 -6.82 -8.35 15.89
CA ASP A 169 -6.10 -8.29 17.18
C ASP A 169 -4.61 -7.91 17.03
N LEU A 170 -4.28 -7.16 15.96
CA LEU A 170 -2.97 -6.59 15.74
C LEU A 170 -3.05 -5.07 15.83
N PRO A 171 -2.09 -4.38 16.46
CA PRO A 171 -2.04 -2.93 16.36
C PRO A 171 -1.64 -2.54 14.94
N ASP A 172 -2.29 -1.51 14.39
CA ASP A 172 -1.76 -0.85 13.19
C ASP A 172 -0.37 -0.26 13.47
N GLY A 173 0.46 -0.17 12.44
CA GLY A 173 1.87 0.14 12.66
C GLY A 173 2.70 0.38 11.41
N ILE A 174 4.01 0.39 11.60
CA ILE A 174 5.02 0.57 10.56
C ILE A 174 5.93 -0.64 10.49
N TYR A 175 6.07 -1.20 9.30
CA TYR A 175 6.90 -2.36 9.01
C TYR A 175 7.96 -2.01 7.95
N GLY A 176 9.22 -2.34 8.21
CA GLY A 176 10.28 -2.29 7.19
C GLY A 176 10.38 -3.62 6.46
N VAL A 177 10.49 -3.60 5.13
CA VAL A 177 10.53 -4.78 4.27
C VAL A 177 11.64 -4.61 3.23
N ASP A 178 12.56 -5.56 3.17
CA ASP A 178 13.58 -5.57 2.11
C ASP A 178 12.93 -5.89 0.75
N THR A 179 13.22 -5.10 -0.28
CA THR A 179 12.69 -5.32 -1.62
C THR A 179 13.58 -6.19 -2.50
N GLU A 180 14.80 -6.50 -2.10
CA GLU A 180 15.72 -7.31 -2.90
C GLU A 180 16.70 -8.10 -2.02
N GLY A 181 17.48 -8.97 -2.66
CA GLY A 181 18.47 -9.80 -1.98
C GLY A 181 17.86 -10.96 -1.18
N ALA A 182 18.67 -11.54 -0.31
CA ALA A 182 18.32 -12.75 0.44
C ALA A 182 17.18 -12.55 1.44
N ALA A 183 16.91 -11.30 1.85
CA ALA A 183 15.84 -10.96 2.78
C ALA A 183 14.59 -10.40 2.07
N ARG A 184 14.50 -10.49 0.73
CA ARG A 184 13.36 -9.94 -0.02
C ARG A 184 12.03 -10.45 0.55
N GLY A 185 11.14 -9.52 0.88
CA GLY A 185 9.83 -9.80 1.44
C GLY A 185 9.86 -10.17 2.93
N LEU A 186 10.97 -9.93 3.66
CA LEU A 186 11.06 -10.12 5.11
C LEU A 186 10.63 -8.85 5.84
N PRO A 187 9.43 -8.81 6.44
CA PRO A 187 8.97 -7.67 7.20
C PRO A 187 9.53 -7.69 8.63
N LYS A 188 9.77 -6.50 9.17
CA LYS A 188 10.08 -6.26 10.58
C LYS A 188 9.26 -5.08 11.09
N LEU A 189 8.50 -5.32 12.17
CA LEU A 189 7.75 -4.30 12.87
C LEU A 189 8.71 -3.29 13.53
N LEU A 190 8.52 -2.00 13.27
CA LEU A 190 9.27 -0.89 13.86
C LEU A 190 8.44 -0.13 14.90
N PHE A 191 7.16 0.14 14.60
CA PHE A 191 6.30 0.98 15.41
C PHE A 191 4.87 0.45 15.41
N THR A 192 4.19 0.59 16.55
CA THR A 192 2.78 0.25 16.73
C THR A 192 2.03 1.49 17.21
N CYS A 193 0.88 1.74 16.62
CA CYS A 193 -0.01 2.83 16.99
C CYS A 193 -0.65 2.62 18.37
N PRO A 194 -1.08 3.71 19.03
CA PRO A 194 -2.01 3.60 20.16
C PRO A 194 -3.34 2.98 19.70
N HIS A 195 -4.10 2.47 20.67
CA HIS A 195 -5.39 1.81 20.42
C HIS A 195 -6.32 2.64 19.53
N GLY A 196 -6.95 1.97 18.55
CA GLY A 196 -7.95 2.56 17.63
C GLY A 196 -7.38 3.61 16.69
N ALA A 197 -6.05 3.66 16.51
CA ALA A 197 -5.41 4.52 15.53
C ALA A 197 -4.77 3.69 14.42
N GLU A 198 -4.67 4.29 13.23
CA GLU A 198 -3.85 3.82 12.13
C GLU A 198 -2.54 4.62 12.03
N ALA A 199 -1.54 4.02 11.37
CA ALA A 199 -0.35 4.73 10.92
C ALA A 199 -0.57 5.23 9.49
N THR A 200 -0.21 6.48 9.19
CA THR A 200 -0.37 7.05 7.85
C THR A 200 0.71 8.07 7.51
N GLY A 201 0.94 8.29 6.22
CA GLY A 201 1.88 9.29 5.70
C GLY A 201 3.32 9.14 6.20
N PRO A 202 3.94 7.94 6.12
CA PRO A 202 5.35 7.79 6.46
C PRO A 202 6.23 8.55 5.44
N CYS A 203 7.26 9.26 5.91
CA CYS A 203 8.26 9.86 5.04
C CYS A 203 9.63 9.97 5.71
N PHE A 204 10.70 9.81 4.93
CA PHE A 204 12.07 9.89 5.42
C PHE A 204 12.69 11.27 5.18
N THR A 205 13.57 11.68 6.09
CA THR A 205 14.57 12.71 5.75
C THR A 205 15.49 12.20 4.64
N PRO A 206 16.08 13.08 3.80
CA PRO A 206 16.95 12.66 2.70
C PRO A 206 18.16 11.80 3.13
N ASP A 207 18.64 11.96 4.36
CA ASP A 207 19.74 11.18 4.94
C ASP A 207 19.28 9.87 5.61
N GLY A 208 17.98 9.59 5.65
CA GLY A 208 17.39 8.40 6.25
C GLY A 208 17.43 8.36 7.78
N THR A 209 17.92 9.41 8.45
CA THR A 209 18.13 9.41 9.91
C THR A 209 16.86 9.67 10.71
N THR A 210 15.81 10.18 10.06
CA THR A 210 14.49 10.39 10.67
C THR A 210 13.40 9.83 9.76
N LEU A 211 12.54 8.98 10.32
CA LEU A 211 11.25 8.63 9.75
C LEU A 211 10.17 9.47 10.44
N PHE A 212 9.42 10.25 9.69
CA PHE A 212 8.18 10.86 10.15
C PHE A 212 7.00 9.98 9.78
N LEU A 213 5.97 9.94 10.63
CA LEU A 213 4.68 9.35 10.30
C LEU A 213 3.58 10.01 11.14
N SER A 214 2.33 9.89 10.70
CA SER A 214 1.16 10.38 11.42
C SER A 214 0.42 9.22 12.09
N VAL A 215 -0.04 9.47 13.32
CA VAL A 215 -1.04 8.67 14.01
C VAL A 215 -2.38 9.38 13.79
N GLN A 216 -3.27 8.85 12.94
CA GLN A 216 -4.36 9.65 12.35
C GLN A 216 -5.59 9.85 13.23
N HIS A 217 -6.02 8.86 14.02
CA HIS A 217 -7.27 8.93 14.79
C HIS A 217 -7.26 8.08 16.07
N PRO A 218 -6.37 8.36 17.04
CA PRO A 218 -6.33 7.57 18.28
C PRO A 218 -7.68 7.52 18.99
N SER A 219 -8.10 6.31 19.38
CA SER A 219 -9.40 6.01 19.97
C SER A 219 -10.61 6.24 19.05
N GLU A 220 -10.54 5.86 17.77
CA GLU A 220 -11.64 6.06 16.81
C GLU A 220 -12.99 5.51 17.28
N ASP A 221 -12.98 4.37 17.97
CA ASP A 221 -14.18 3.67 18.43
C ASP A 221 -14.78 4.25 19.72
N ALA A 222 -14.15 5.28 20.30
CA ALA A 222 -14.66 5.89 21.51
C ALA A 222 -15.96 6.68 21.23
N GLU A 223 -17.07 6.24 21.81
CA GLU A 223 -18.37 6.92 21.67
C GLU A 223 -18.34 8.36 22.22
N THR A 224 -17.53 8.59 23.25
CA THR A 224 -17.36 9.87 23.94
C THR A 224 -15.91 10.04 24.40
N LEU A 225 -15.48 11.28 24.65
CA LEU A 225 -14.10 11.58 25.05
C LEU A 225 -13.69 10.92 26.38
N ASP A 226 -14.62 10.75 27.32
CA ASP A 226 -14.38 10.07 28.60
C ASP A 226 -14.25 8.54 28.46
N LYS A 227 -14.64 7.98 27.30
CA LYS A 227 -14.49 6.56 26.96
C LYS A 227 -13.29 6.28 26.04
N ALA A 228 -12.43 7.27 25.81
CA ALA A 228 -11.23 7.09 24.99
C ALA A 228 -10.33 5.97 25.54
N GLN A 229 -9.97 5.00 24.70
CA GLN A 229 -9.09 3.89 25.07
C GLN A 229 -7.62 4.31 25.16
N SER A 230 -7.27 5.44 24.54
CA SER A 230 -5.96 6.05 24.60
C SER A 230 -6.08 7.56 24.77
N LEU A 231 -5.21 8.15 25.58
CA LEU A 231 -5.08 9.60 25.75
C LEU A 231 -3.83 10.14 25.01
N TRP A 232 -3.46 9.48 23.91
CA TRP A 232 -2.32 9.84 23.07
C TRP A 232 -2.37 11.30 22.59
N PRO A 233 -1.25 12.02 22.49
CA PRO A 233 0.11 11.59 22.83
C PRO A 233 0.52 11.91 24.28
N ASP A 234 -0.25 12.74 24.98
CA ASP A 234 0.18 13.31 26.27
C ASP A 234 -0.14 12.39 27.46
N PHE A 235 -1.05 11.44 27.28
CA PHE A 235 -1.54 10.52 28.30
C PHE A 235 -2.10 11.22 29.56
N LYS A 236 -2.72 12.39 29.36
CA LYS A 236 -3.17 13.26 30.44
C LYS A 236 -4.69 13.26 30.56
N GLU A 237 -5.18 12.91 31.75
CA GLU A 237 -6.61 12.96 32.08
C GLU A 237 -7.20 14.35 31.82
N GLY A 238 -8.41 14.38 31.27
CA GLY A 238 -9.12 15.61 30.90
C GLY A 238 -8.62 16.24 29.59
N GLN A 239 -7.64 15.66 28.90
CA GLN A 239 -7.26 16.05 27.54
C GLN A 239 -7.71 14.99 26.54
N PRO A 240 -8.36 15.37 25.42
CA PRO A 240 -8.78 14.40 24.42
C PRO A 240 -7.57 13.81 23.68
N PRO A 241 -7.70 12.58 23.14
CA PRO A 241 -6.71 12.06 22.20
C PRO A 241 -6.56 12.98 21.00
N ARG A 242 -5.33 13.10 20.48
CA ARG A 242 -5.03 13.98 19.35
C ARG A 242 -4.20 13.25 18.28
N PRO A 243 -4.61 13.33 17.01
CA PRO A 243 -3.76 12.95 15.90
C PRO A 243 -2.41 13.67 16.01
N SER A 244 -1.31 12.97 15.72
CA SER A 244 0.03 13.50 15.93
C SER A 244 0.99 13.00 14.88
N VAL A 245 1.89 13.88 14.43
CA VAL A 245 3.08 13.48 13.67
C VAL A 245 4.19 13.12 14.65
N VAL A 246 4.77 11.94 14.51
CA VAL A 246 5.94 11.50 15.29
C VAL A 246 7.19 11.48 14.43
N ALA A 247 8.34 11.69 15.07
CA ALA A 247 9.66 11.59 14.46
C ALA A 247 10.42 10.42 15.11
N ILE A 248 10.61 9.34 14.37
CA ILE A 248 11.37 8.17 14.80
C ILE A 248 12.83 8.36 14.38
N ARG A 249 13.73 8.24 15.35
CA ARG A 249 15.18 8.39 15.16
C ARG A 249 15.91 7.34 15.97
N ARG A 250 17.06 6.90 15.46
CA ARG A 250 18.00 6.11 16.26
C ARG A 250 18.79 7.01 17.21
N LYS A 251 19.09 6.50 18.41
CA LYS A 251 19.86 7.24 19.43
C LYS A 251 21.31 7.48 19.03
N ASP A 252 21.84 6.66 18.13
CA ASP A 252 23.21 6.75 17.60
C ASP A 252 23.33 7.64 16.36
N GLY A 253 22.23 8.28 15.93
CA GLY A 253 22.19 9.16 14.76
C GLY A 253 22.37 8.44 13.41
N GLN A 254 22.36 7.10 13.38
CA GLN A 254 22.44 6.34 12.14
C GLN A 254 21.08 6.32 11.40
N PRO A 255 21.06 5.96 10.11
CA PRO A 255 19.82 5.76 9.37
C PRO A 255 18.86 4.78 10.06
N VAL A 256 17.57 5.09 10.05
CA VAL A 256 16.52 4.23 10.60
C VAL A 256 16.42 2.96 9.75
N GLY A 257 16.29 1.81 10.43
CA GLY A 257 16.33 0.48 9.81
C GLY A 257 17.72 -0.13 9.74
#